data_AF-A0A6N6KM07-F1
#
_entry.id   AF-A0A6N6KM07-F1
#
_cell.length_a   1.000
_cell.length_b   1.000
_cell.length_c   1.000
_cell.angle_alpha   90.00
_cell.angle_beta   90.00
_cell.angle_gamma   90.00
#
_symmetry.space_group_name_H-M   'P 1'
#
loop_
_entity.id
_entity.type
_entity.pdbx_description
1 polymer ?
#
loop_
_entity_poly.entity_id
_entity_poly.type
_entity_poly.pdbx_seq_one_letter_code
_entity_poly.pdbx_strand_id
1 'polypeptide(L)'
;MKTKSMVFFERVKFRISQNSQSLGLSELDYLFEDVRYFVESCCIKLNNSRRFLRSVKHSEGQEEFDEFRGLCNEFSIALTRLIEERNPASEATSYRKIIDSIQEILNRSTIRDLKTKIPSRVDYLTRENITEADVDWIIKRQKNSWNKFLQIYGSTRIDLLLERKIDFD
;
A
#
# COMPACT_ATOMS: atom_id res chain seq x y z
N MET A 1 15.81 15.56 -15.08
CA MET A 1 15.29 14.19 -15.17
C MET A 1 14.10 14.07 -14.23
N LYS A 2 12.87 13.91 -14.74
CA LYS A 2 11.72 13.56 -13.89
C LYS A 2 11.85 12.08 -13.54
N THR A 3 11.88 11.74 -12.26
CA THR A 3 11.94 10.35 -11.76
C THR A 3 10.74 9.56 -12.27
N LYS A 4 10.90 8.26 -12.56
CA LYS A 4 9.80 7.37 -13.01
C LYS A 4 8.60 7.37 -12.04
N SER A 5 8.83 7.65 -10.76
CA SER A 5 7.80 7.85 -9.73
C SER A 5 6.93 9.11 -9.94
N MET A 6 7.51 10.18 -10.51
CA MET A 6 6.77 11.41 -10.84
C MET A 6 5.80 11.20 -12.03
N VAL A 7 6.09 10.25 -12.93
CA VAL A 7 5.22 9.86 -14.06
C VAL A 7 4.05 8.97 -13.60
N PHE A 8 4.25 8.19 -12.55
CA PHE A 8 3.20 7.38 -11.91
C PHE A 8 2.10 8.28 -11.35
N PHE A 9 2.45 9.29 -10.55
CA PHE A 9 1.45 10.16 -9.91
C PHE A 9 0.78 11.19 -10.83
N GLU A 10 1.49 11.71 -11.83
CA GLU A 10 0.86 12.56 -12.85
C GLU A 10 -0.22 11.79 -13.63
N ARG A 11 -0.02 10.48 -13.86
CA ARG A 11 -1.05 9.60 -14.45
C ARG A 11 -2.23 9.35 -13.52
N VAL A 12 -1.98 9.13 -12.22
CA VAL A 12 -3.02 8.96 -11.19
C VAL A 12 -3.88 10.23 -11.07
N LYS A 13 -3.24 11.39 -10.92
CA LYS A 13 -3.91 12.71 -10.87
C LYS A 13 -4.70 13.04 -12.12
N PHE A 14 -4.14 12.77 -13.31
CA PHE A 14 -4.84 13.00 -14.58
C PHE A 14 -6.12 12.16 -14.70
N ARG A 15 -6.13 10.92 -14.19
CA ARG A 15 -7.31 10.04 -14.26
C ARG A 15 -8.36 10.34 -13.20
N ILE A 16 -7.94 10.74 -12.00
CA ILE A 16 -8.84 11.12 -10.89
C ILE A 16 -9.52 12.47 -11.18
N SER A 17 -8.79 13.45 -11.72
CA SER A 17 -9.30 14.81 -12.00
C SER A 17 -10.34 14.91 -13.13
N GLN A 18 -10.54 13.85 -13.92
CA GLN A 18 -11.54 13.82 -15.01
C GLN A 18 -12.92 13.27 -14.57
N ASN A 19 -13.05 12.71 -13.36
CA ASN A 19 -14.31 12.12 -12.87
C ASN A 19 -14.71 12.68 -11.50
N SER A 20 -15.40 13.83 -11.52
CA SER A 20 -15.88 14.53 -10.32
C SER A 20 -17.28 14.11 -9.85
N GLN A 21 -17.73 12.88 -10.12
CA GLN A 21 -19.03 12.38 -9.61
C GLN A 21 -18.98 10.89 -9.26
N SER A 22 -19.08 10.57 -7.95
CA SER A 22 -19.02 9.22 -7.36
C SER A 22 -17.77 8.41 -7.76
N LEU A 23 -17.32 7.46 -6.93
CA LEU A 23 -16.35 6.48 -7.43
C LEU A 23 -17.06 5.57 -8.43
N GLY A 24 -16.90 5.87 -9.71
CA GLY A 24 -17.18 4.91 -10.76
C GLY A 24 -16.26 3.69 -10.62
N LEU A 25 -16.74 2.53 -11.06
CA LEU A 25 -15.97 1.27 -11.10
C LEU A 25 -14.54 1.45 -11.66
N SER A 26 -14.37 2.33 -12.65
CA SER A 26 -13.07 2.62 -13.25
C SER A 26 -12.06 3.22 -12.26
N GLU A 27 -12.49 4.08 -11.35
CA GLU A 27 -11.58 4.70 -10.38
C GLU A 27 -11.13 3.70 -9.31
N LEU A 28 -12.06 2.89 -8.81
CA LEU A 28 -11.74 1.81 -7.87
C LEU A 28 -10.76 0.81 -8.50
N ASP A 29 -10.99 0.44 -9.76
CA ASP A 29 -10.12 -0.47 -10.52
C ASP A 29 -8.71 0.17 -10.74
N TYR A 30 -8.61 1.49 -10.95
CA TYR A 30 -7.29 2.17 -11.01
C TYR A 30 -6.56 2.16 -9.67
N LEU A 31 -7.25 2.47 -8.57
CA LEU A 31 -6.67 2.44 -7.24
C LEU A 31 -6.17 1.03 -6.90
N PHE A 32 -6.92 -0.01 -7.27
CA PHE A 32 -6.50 -1.39 -7.12
C PHE A 32 -5.17 -1.66 -7.85
N GLU A 33 -5.04 -1.24 -9.10
CA GLU A 33 -3.81 -1.44 -9.88
C GLU A 33 -2.61 -0.72 -9.26
N ASP A 34 -2.80 0.49 -8.72
CA ASP A 34 -1.75 1.24 -8.03
C ASP A 34 -1.28 0.53 -6.75
N VAL A 35 -2.23 0.03 -5.94
CA VAL A 35 -1.92 -0.74 -4.73
C VAL A 35 -1.23 -2.06 -5.10
N ARG A 36 -1.69 -2.74 -6.16
CA ARG A 36 -1.07 -3.98 -6.67
C ARG A 36 0.37 -3.74 -7.06
N TYR A 37 0.63 -2.72 -7.87
CA TYR A 37 1.99 -2.36 -8.30
C TYR A 37 2.90 -2.03 -7.11
N PHE A 38 2.40 -1.28 -6.14
CA PHE A 38 3.13 -0.98 -4.90
C PHE A 38 3.50 -2.26 -4.15
N VAL A 39 2.53 -3.14 -3.89
CA VAL A 39 2.76 -4.40 -3.16
C VAL A 39 3.75 -5.30 -3.90
N GLU A 40 3.61 -5.44 -5.22
CA GLU A 40 4.54 -6.23 -6.04
C GLU A 40 5.97 -5.68 -5.98
N SER A 41 6.11 -4.35 -6.10
CA SER A 41 7.42 -3.67 -6.03
C SER A 41 8.09 -3.87 -4.67
N CYS A 42 7.34 -3.68 -3.57
CA CYS A 42 7.84 -3.95 -2.23
C CYS A 42 8.25 -5.41 -2.05
N CYS A 43 7.44 -6.36 -2.53
CA CYS A 43 7.75 -7.78 -2.41
C CYS A 43 9.06 -8.15 -3.13
N ILE A 44 9.33 -7.56 -4.30
CA ILE A 44 10.59 -7.77 -5.02
C ILE A 44 11.77 -7.30 -4.15
N LYS A 45 11.69 -6.08 -3.62
CA LYS A 45 12.73 -5.47 -2.78
C LYS A 45 13.00 -6.24 -1.50
N LEU A 46 11.95 -6.63 -0.78
CA LEU A 46 12.07 -7.45 0.42
C LEU A 46 12.64 -8.84 0.12
N ASN A 47 12.25 -9.48 -0.99
CA ASN A 47 12.80 -10.78 -1.37
C ASN A 47 14.29 -10.71 -1.74
N ASN A 48 14.71 -9.66 -2.45
CA ASN A 48 16.12 -9.42 -2.74
C ASN A 48 16.92 -9.14 -1.47
N SER A 49 16.42 -8.24 -0.61
CA SER A 49 17.02 -7.93 0.68
C SER A 49 17.25 -9.22 1.50
N ARG A 50 16.20 -10.03 1.65
CA ARG A 50 16.27 -11.34 2.33
C ARG A 50 17.32 -12.27 1.71
N ARG A 51 17.36 -12.37 0.38
CA ARG A 51 18.33 -13.22 -0.33
C ARG A 51 19.76 -12.77 -0.05
N PHE A 52 20.03 -11.48 -0.09
CA PHE A 52 21.38 -10.94 0.15
C PHE A 52 21.82 -11.12 1.61
N LEU A 53 20.94 -10.83 2.58
CA LEU A 53 21.21 -11.04 4.01
C LEU A 53 21.56 -12.51 4.31
N ARG A 54 20.84 -13.47 3.70
CA ARG A 54 21.14 -14.90 3.81
C ARG A 54 22.52 -15.27 3.27
N SER A 55 22.96 -14.58 2.23
CA SER A 55 24.27 -14.78 1.59
C SER A 55 25.42 -14.01 2.25
N VAL A 56 25.21 -13.44 3.44
CA VAL A 56 26.20 -12.61 4.18
C VAL A 56 26.57 -11.31 3.45
N LYS A 57 25.81 -10.96 2.41
CA LYS A 57 25.91 -9.69 1.65
C LYS A 57 25.08 -8.61 2.33
N HIS A 58 25.51 -8.22 3.52
CA HIS A 58 24.72 -7.36 4.40
C HIS A 58 24.50 -5.95 3.81
N SER A 59 25.49 -5.38 3.11
CA SER A 59 25.36 -4.06 2.47
C SER A 59 24.28 -4.08 1.41
N GLU A 60 24.33 -5.04 0.48
CA GLU A 60 23.34 -5.17 -0.60
C GLU A 60 21.95 -5.53 -0.05
N GLY A 61 21.90 -6.30 1.04
CA GLY A 61 20.67 -6.58 1.76
C GLY A 61 20.03 -5.33 2.36
N GLN A 62 20.86 -4.43 2.91
CA GLN A 62 20.43 -3.15 3.45
C GLN A 62 20.00 -2.19 2.34
N GLU A 63 20.75 -2.11 1.23
CA GLU A 63 20.41 -1.28 0.06
C GLU A 63 19.02 -1.63 -0.51
N GLU A 64 18.73 -2.91 -0.73
CA GLU A 64 17.40 -3.34 -1.21
C GLU A 64 16.30 -3.08 -0.17
N PHE A 65 16.64 -3.13 1.12
CA PHE A 65 15.70 -2.75 2.18
C PHE A 65 15.41 -1.24 2.16
N ASP A 66 16.41 -0.42 1.86
CA ASP A 66 16.28 1.04 1.78
C ASP A 66 15.43 1.44 0.58
N GLU A 67 15.54 0.72 -0.54
CA GLU A 67 14.61 0.87 -1.65
C GLU A 67 13.16 0.53 -1.26
N PHE A 68 12.95 -0.53 -0.46
CA PHE A 68 11.62 -0.81 0.11
C PHE A 68 11.12 0.35 0.98
N ARG A 69 11.98 0.94 1.83
CA ARG A 69 11.63 2.13 2.63
C ARG A 69 11.23 3.31 1.76
N GLY A 70 11.99 3.56 0.68
CA GLY A 70 11.68 4.58 -0.31
C GLY A 70 10.28 4.41 -0.89
N LEU A 71 9.94 3.20 -1.33
CA LEU A 71 8.60 2.88 -1.84
C LEU A 71 7.50 3.13 -0.81
N CYS A 72 7.69 2.73 0.44
CA CYS A 72 6.72 2.97 1.51
C CYS A 72 6.51 4.46 1.78
N ASN A 73 7.58 5.25 1.81
CA ASN A 73 7.49 6.70 2.03
C ASN A 73 6.78 7.40 0.87
N GLU A 74 7.13 7.08 -0.37
CA GLU A 74 6.47 7.64 -1.56
C GLU A 74 4.98 7.30 -1.57
N PHE A 75 4.64 6.03 -1.31
CA PHE A 75 3.25 5.57 -1.28
C PHE A 75 2.46 6.18 -0.12
N SER A 76 3.09 6.39 1.04
CA SER A 76 2.46 7.08 2.18
C SER A 76 2.10 8.53 1.83
N ILE A 77 3.01 9.28 1.22
CA ILE A 77 2.76 10.67 0.81
C ILE A 77 1.60 10.74 -0.18
N ALA A 78 1.58 9.81 -1.12
CA ALA A 78 0.53 9.72 -2.11
C ALA A 78 -0.85 9.41 -1.51
N LEU A 79 -0.90 8.47 -0.59
CA LEU A 79 -2.13 8.11 0.11
C LEU A 79 -2.67 9.27 0.93
N THR A 80 -1.80 10.00 1.62
CA THR A 80 -2.18 11.24 2.34
C THR A 80 -2.83 12.25 1.39
N ARG A 81 -2.23 12.50 0.22
CA ARG A 81 -2.80 13.41 -0.79
C ARG A 81 -4.16 12.94 -1.29
N LEU A 82 -4.30 11.64 -1.57
CA LEU A 82 -5.59 11.07 -2.00
C LEU A 82 -6.68 11.30 -0.95
N ILE A 83 -6.36 11.13 0.33
CA ILE A 83 -7.29 11.35 1.45
C ILE A 83 -7.68 12.83 1.57
N GLU A 84 -6.71 13.74 1.44
CA GLU A 84 -6.94 15.19 1.49
C GLU A 84 -7.83 15.66 0.33
N GLU A 85 -7.57 15.18 -0.89
CA GLU A 85 -8.31 15.55 -2.10
C GLU A 85 -9.78 15.05 -2.08
N ARG A 86 -10.07 13.98 -1.33
CA ARG A 86 -11.36 13.27 -1.36
C ARG A 86 -12.38 13.71 -0.28
N ASN A 87 -12.03 14.64 0.60
CA ASN A 87 -12.89 15.26 1.63
C ASN A 87 -13.72 14.26 2.50
N PRO A 88 -13.30 13.96 3.74
CA PRO A 88 -13.84 12.87 4.57
C PRO A 88 -15.32 12.96 4.97
N ALA A 89 -15.98 14.10 4.72
CA ALA A 89 -17.36 14.35 5.12
C ALA A 89 -18.43 13.79 4.15
N SER A 90 -18.07 13.36 2.94
CA SER A 90 -19.06 13.03 1.89
C SER A 90 -19.00 11.59 1.33
N GLU A 91 -18.07 10.76 1.79
CA GLU A 91 -17.79 9.49 1.10
C GLU A 91 -18.61 8.31 1.60
N ALA A 92 -19.11 7.52 0.64
CA ALA A 92 -19.75 6.23 0.90
C ALA A 92 -18.85 5.35 1.78
N THR A 93 -19.43 4.70 2.77
CA THR A 93 -18.74 3.85 3.77
C THR A 93 -17.77 2.85 3.14
N SER A 94 -18.05 2.40 1.91
CA SER A 94 -17.25 1.43 1.17
C SER A 94 -15.89 1.98 0.70
N TYR A 95 -15.78 3.24 0.27
CA TYR A 95 -14.50 3.80 -0.16
C TYR A 95 -13.55 4.03 1.02
N ARG A 96 -14.10 4.49 2.15
CA ARG A 96 -13.33 4.58 3.40
C ARG A 96 -12.73 3.24 3.83
N LYS A 97 -13.48 2.14 3.70
CA LYS A 97 -12.95 0.78 3.95
C LYS A 97 -11.77 0.43 3.04
N ILE A 98 -11.81 0.84 1.78
CA ILE A 98 -10.70 0.65 0.84
C ILE A 98 -9.47 1.42 1.31
N ILE A 99 -9.61 2.73 1.56
CA ILE A 99 -8.51 3.57 2.05
C ILE A 99 -7.91 3.03 3.37
N ASP A 100 -8.75 2.68 4.34
CA ASP A 100 -8.33 2.12 5.62
C ASP A 100 -7.52 0.82 5.41
N SER A 101 -7.95 -0.02 4.47
CA SER A 101 -7.25 -1.27 4.14
C SER A 101 -5.91 -1.04 3.43
N ILE A 102 -5.78 0.02 2.62
CA ILE A 102 -4.51 0.43 2.02
C ILE A 102 -3.55 0.93 3.09
N GLN A 103 -4.03 1.78 4.01
CA GLN A 103 -3.24 2.23 5.17
C GLN A 103 -2.78 1.05 6.04
N GLU A 104 -3.61 0.03 6.20
CA GLU A 104 -3.25 -1.18 6.93
C GLU A 104 -2.10 -1.96 6.27
N ILE A 105 -1.98 -1.97 4.94
CA ILE A 105 -0.83 -2.56 4.24
C ILE A 105 0.45 -1.85 4.67
N LEU A 106 0.48 -0.51 4.60
CA LEU A 106 1.63 0.28 5.04
C LEU A 106 1.94 0.01 6.51
N ASN A 107 0.97 0.27 7.40
CA ASN A 107 1.19 0.21 8.84
C ASN A 107 1.63 -1.19 9.30
N ARG A 108 1.00 -2.26 8.84
CA ARG A 108 1.37 -3.61 9.29
C ARG A 108 2.67 -4.12 8.70
N SER A 109 3.15 -3.55 7.59
CA SER A 109 4.43 -3.91 6.98
C SER A 109 5.59 -3.06 7.51
N THR A 110 5.34 -1.88 8.07
CA THR A 110 6.41 -0.98 8.54
C THR A 110 6.47 -0.84 10.06
N ILE A 111 5.41 -1.20 10.79
CA ILE A 111 5.34 -1.09 12.25
C ILE A 111 5.11 -2.45 12.88
N ARG A 112 5.98 -2.83 13.81
CA ARG A 112 5.88 -4.06 14.59
C ARG A 112 5.74 -3.78 16.07
N ASP A 113 4.61 -4.20 16.64
CA ASP A 113 4.45 -4.29 18.07
C ASP A 113 5.12 -5.58 18.59
N LEU A 114 6.08 -5.42 19.49
CA LEU A 114 6.75 -6.52 20.16
C LEU A 114 6.01 -6.88 21.45
N LYS A 115 5.70 -8.16 21.60
CA LYS A 115 5.11 -8.72 22.83
C LYS A 115 6.21 -8.95 23.86
N THR A 116 6.73 -7.86 24.39
CA THR A 116 7.72 -7.82 25.48
C THR A 116 7.05 -7.42 26.80
N LYS A 117 7.71 -7.66 27.96
CA LYS A 117 7.19 -7.26 29.28
C LYS A 117 6.89 -5.75 29.36
N ILE A 118 7.64 -4.95 28.61
CA ILE A 118 7.38 -3.54 28.35
C ILE A 118 7.01 -3.46 26.87
N PRO A 119 5.81 -2.96 26.49
CA PRO A 119 5.45 -2.81 25.08
C PRO A 119 6.52 -1.99 24.35
N SER A 120 7.10 -2.57 23.30
CA SER A 120 8.02 -1.82 22.43
C SER A 120 7.54 -1.93 20.99
N ARG A 121 7.68 -0.82 20.27
CA ARG A 121 7.26 -0.69 18.89
C ARG A 121 8.50 -0.46 18.04
N VAL A 122 8.67 -1.28 17.03
CA VAL A 122 9.72 -1.11 16.02
C VAL A 122 9.09 -0.40 14.83
N ASP A 123 9.67 0.73 14.45
CA ASP A 123 9.39 1.41 13.19
C ASP A 123 10.51 1.08 12.20
N TYR A 124 10.17 0.33 11.16
CA TYR A 124 11.10 -0.11 10.14
C TYR A 124 11.42 0.98 9.11
N LEU A 125 10.72 2.12 9.11
CA LEU A 125 11.08 3.24 8.25
C LEU A 125 12.33 3.97 8.78
N THR A 126 12.50 4.00 10.10
CA THR A 126 13.57 4.74 10.78
C THR A 126 14.70 3.86 11.31
N ARG A 127 14.51 2.53 11.34
CA ARG A 127 15.51 1.59 11.85
C ARG A 127 16.77 1.55 10.97
N GLU A 128 17.94 1.65 11.60
CA GLU A 128 19.22 1.66 10.88
C GLU A 128 19.62 0.27 10.38
N ASN A 129 19.57 -0.74 11.25
CA ASN A 129 20.03 -2.10 10.95
C ASN A 129 18.86 -3.08 10.92
N ILE A 130 18.71 -3.76 9.79
CA ILE A 130 17.69 -4.79 9.58
C ILE A 130 18.30 -6.18 9.54
N THR A 131 17.55 -7.15 10.06
CA THR A 131 17.93 -8.56 10.04
C THR A 131 17.08 -9.35 9.07
N GLU A 132 17.52 -10.54 8.68
CA GLU A 132 16.70 -11.45 7.87
C GLU A 132 15.34 -11.74 8.52
N ALA A 133 15.32 -11.95 9.84
CA ALA A 133 14.11 -12.22 10.60
C ALA A 133 13.13 -11.03 10.60
N ASP A 134 13.65 -9.80 10.53
CA ASP A 134 12.82 -8.60 10.33
C ASP A 134 12.18 -8.63 8.93
N VAL A 135 12.97 -8.90 7.88
CA VAL A 135 12.48 -8.96 6.51
C VAL A 135 11.44 -10.06 6.32
N ASP A 136 11.66 -11.27 6.86
CA ASP A 136 10.69 -12.36 6.81
C ASP A 136 9.37 -12.00 7.52
N TRP A 137 9.45 -11.29 8.64
CA TRP A 137 8.27 -10.80 9.33
C TRP A 137 7.50 -9.79 8.48
N ILE A 138 8.18 -8.84 7.85
CA ILE A 138 7.57 -7.81 6.98
C ILE A 138 6.88 -8.48 5.78
N ILE A 139 7.56 -9.40 5.08
CA ILE A 139 6.99 -10.14 3.95
C ILE A 139 5.68 -10.84 4.35
N LYS A 140 5.69 -11.53 5.51
CA LYS A 140 4.48 -12.20 6.02
C LYS A 140 3.34 -11.21 6.27
N ARG A 141 3.64 -10.04 6.82
CA ARG A 141 2.63 -9.01 7.09
C ARG A 141 2.08 -8.40 5.81
N GLN A 142 2.94 -8.07 4.85
CA GLN A 142 2.52 -7.51 3.58
C GLN A 142 1.59 -8.48 2.82
N LYS A 143 1.92 -9.78 2.79
CA LYS A 143 1.05 -10.81 2.20
C LYS A 143 -0.32 -10.89 2.89
N ASN A 144 -0.35 -10.87 4.22
CA ASN A 144 -1.61 -10.95 4.97
C ASN A 144 -2.49 -9.72 4.76
N SER A 145 -1.91 -8.52 4.81
CA SER A 145 -2.65 -7.28 4.57
C SER A 145 -3.11 -7.15 3.11
N TRP A 146 -2.30 -7.61 2.15
CA TRP A 146 -2.68 -7.67 0.73
C TRP A 146 -3.91 -8.57 0.51
N ASN A 147 -3.92 -9.77 1.08
CA ASN A 147 -5.08 -10.67 0.99
C ASN A 147 -6.36 -10.04 1.59
N LYS A 148 -6.21 -9.30 2.70
CA LYS A 148 -7.33 -8.57 3.30
C LYS A 148 -7.84 -7.46 2.38
N PHE A 149 -6.93 -6.68 1.79
CA PHE A 149 -7.27 -5.67 0.80
C PHE A 149 -8.01 -6.27 -0.40
N LEU A 150 -7.53 -7.39 -0.95
CA LEU A 150 -8.18 -8.10 -2.06
C LEU A 150 -9.64 -8.46 -1.76
N GLN A 151 -9.93 -8.92 -0.54
CA GLN A 151 -11.29 -9.25 -0.11
C GLN A 151 -12.17 -8.01 -0.02
N ILE A 152 -11.66 -6.93 0.58
CA ILE A 152 -12.39 -5.67 0.73
C ILE A 152 -12.68 -5.07 -0.64
N TYR A 153 -11.67 -4.97 -1.51
CA TYR A 153 -11.82 -4.55 -2.90
C TYR A 153 -12.86 -5.39 -3.64
N GLY A 154 -12.74 -6.73 -3.60
CA GLY A 154 -13.68 -7.62 -4.28
C GLY A 154 -15.12 -7.41 -3.81
N SER A 155 -15.35 -7.29 -2.50
CA SER A 155 -16.68 -7.03 -1.93
C SER A 155 -17.23 -5.67 -2.36
N THR A 156 -16.45 -4.59 -2.22
CA THR A 156 -16.87 -3.23 -2.58
C THR A 156 -17.16 -3.12 -4.07
N ARG A 157 -16.36 -3.79 -4.90
CA ARG A 157 -16.56 -3.81 -6.36
C ARG A 157 -17.86 -4.51 -6.74
N ILE A 158 -18.20 -5.62 -6.07
CA ILE A 158 -19.47 -6.33 -6.30
C ILE A 158 -20.65 -5.45 -5.89
N ASP A 159 -20.59 -4.81 -4.73
CA ASP A 159 -21.65 -3.93 -4.24
C ASP A 159 -21.95 -2.82 -5.26
N LEU A 160 -20.92 -2.13 -5.76
CA LEU A 160 -21.06 -1.09 -6.80
C LEU A 160 -21.63 -1.62 -8.12
N LEU A 161 -21.28 -2.85 -8.51
CA LEU A 161 -21.85 -3.48 -9.71
C LEU A 161 -23.32 -3.81 -9.57
N LEU A 162 -23.76 -4.20 -8.36
CA LEU A 162 -25.15 -4.54 -8.08
C LEU A 162 -26.01 -3.28 -7.96
N GLU A 163 -25.52 -2.23 -7.30
CA GLU A 163 -26.20 -0.93 -7.23
C GLU A 163 -26.50 -0.39 -8.63
N ARG A 164 -25.52 -0.44 -9.55
CA ARG A 164 -25.69 -0.03 -10.96
C ARG A 164 -26.65 -0.89 -11.77
N LYS A 165 -26.92 -2.12 -11.34
CA LYS A 165 -27.85 -3.04 -12.02
C LYS A 165 -29.29 -2.88 -11.54
N ILE A 166 -29.54 -2.12 -10.48
CA ILE A 166 -30.91 -1.91 -9.98
C ILE A 166 -31.56 -0.71 -10.71
N ASP A 167 -30.79 0.08 -11.45
CA ASP A 167 -31.26 1.14 -12.36
C ASP A 167 -31.79 0.60 -13.72
N PHE A 168 -32.66 -0.42 -13.69
CA PHE A 168 -33.46 -0.79 -14.87
C PHE A 168 -34.89 -0.27 -14.70
N ASP A 169 -35.11 0.96 -15.19
CA ASP A 169 -36.43 1.43 -15.63
C ASP A 169 -36.89 0.67 -16.89
#